data_AF-A0A815P4Q1-F1
#
_entry.id   AF-A0A815P4Q1-F1
#
_cell.length_a   1.000
_cell.length_b   1.000
_cell.length_c   1.000
_cell.angle_alpha   90.00
_cell.angle_beta   90.00
_cell.angle_gamma   90.00
#
_symmetry.space_group_name_H-M   'P 1'
#
loop_
_entity.id
_entity.type
_entity.pdbx_description
1 polymer ?
#
loop_
_entity_poly.entity_id
_entity_poly.type
_entity_poly.pdbx_seq_one_letter_code
_entity_poly.pdbx_strand_id
1 'polypeptide(L)'
;MSVTNNFKRKSFAGQNASAAPSSNGGTQIKRPKRANDDDEDDFMDDPAFDDADPENKENVIEIGQGPGYEITNVKWSRPDIPPINSATDKLVFQQIDLDTYTDTDGTPHILDKSRPHVRGHNTVIRLYGVTDEGYSVMAHLHGYIPYFYVNMPSDSFTTADCERYKQNFQAALRSELRGKDVIHGDVVLSVEIEQKASVYGYQPNSKQNKVLKISVLLPRFIATSRRILEGGFSWTGNQTQISGYKTYETNIDFEIRLMADLHIVGCNWIEIPAGKYSIRQMLTRGMVGQQLKLHSRCQIELDIWAQDIISYPTEGEWQRIAPLRIMSYDIECAGRKGIFPEPEHDPVIQIASMVIRQGDKEEFIKTVFTLGTCANIAGVGVIECKTEHELLEVC
;
A
#
# COMPACT_ATOMS: atom_id res chain seq x y z
N MET A 1 34.16 7.84 40.97
CA MET A 1 32.90 8.27 41.63
C MET A 1 31.77 7.46 41.00
N SER A 2 31.27 6.49 41.75
CA SER A 2 30.20 5.59 41.35
C SER A 2 28.87 6.19 41.80
N VAL A 3 27.89 6.30 40.90
CA VAL A 3 26.51 6.63 41.25
C VAL A 3 25.62 5.53 40.70
N THR A 4 25.22 4.64 41.60
CA THR A 4 24.21 3.61 41.42
C THR A 4 22.83 4.21 41.70
N ASN A 5 21.92 4.17 40.72
CA ASN A 5 20.50 4.47 40.93
C ASN A 5 19.66 3.20 40.84
N ASN A 6 19.09 2.83 41.98
CA ASN A 6 18.10 1.76 42.17
C ASN A 6 16.72 2.24 41.72
N PHE A 7 16.09 1.56 40.77
CA PHE A 7 14.64 1.64 40.57
C PHE A 7 14.00 0.26 40.83
N LYS A 8 13.20 0.19 41.91
CA LYS A 8 12.41 -0.96 42.32
C LYS A 8 11.18 -1.10 41.41
N ARG A 9 11.00 -2.28 40.81
CA ARG A 9 9.75 -2.75 40.18
C ARG A 9 8.72 -3.08 41.26
N LYS A 10 7.48 -2.61 41.10
CA LYS A 10 6.30 -3.12 41.83
C LYS A 10 5.58 -4.15 40.97
N SER A 11 5.33 -5.33 41.55
CA SER A 11 4.50 -6.40 41.01
C SER A 11 3.02 -6.13 41.30
N PHE A 12 2.16 -6.41 40.32
CA PHE A 12 0.72 -6.52 40.49
C PHE A 12 0.36 -8.01 40.58
N ALA A 13 -0.28 -8.41 41.67
CA ALA A 13 -0.91 -9.71 41.85
C ALA A 13 -2.43 -9.52 41.85
N GLY A 14 -3.13 -10.32 41.05
CA GLY A 14 -4.59 -10.31 40.96
C GLY A 14 -5.27 -11.11 42.07
N GLN A 15 -6.55 -10.80 42.30
CA GLN A 15 -7.51 -11.72 42.90
C GLN A 15 -8.87 -11.56 42.23
N ASN A 16 -9.46 -12.71 41.87
CA ASN A 16 -10.78 -12.92 41.32
C ASN A 16 -11.87 -12.73 42.39
N ALA A 17 -13.04 -12.22 41.98
CA ALA A 17 -14.33 -12.62 42.55
C ALA A 17 -15.45 -12.45 41.52
N SER A 18 -16.36 -13.42 41.51
CA SER A 18 -17.34 -13.76 40.49
C SER A 18 -18.79 -13.35 40.83
N ALA A 19 -19.63 -13.34 39.79
CA ALA A 19 -21.09 -13.56 39.74
C ALA A 19 -22.03 -12.34 39.57
N ALA A 20 -22.98 -12.51 38.64
CA ALA A 20 -23.91 -11.57 38.00
C ALA A 20 -25.34 -11.66 38.63
N PRO A 21 -26.48 -11.35 37.93
CA PRO A 21 -26.91 -10.17 37.15
C PRO A 21 -28.33 -9.63 37.57
N SER A 22 -28.72 -8.41 37.17
CA SER A 22 -30.12 -7.90 36.94
C SER A 22 -30.13 -6.36 37.02
N SER A 23 -30.98 -5.53 36.41
CA SER A 23 -32.12 -5.63 35.50
C SER A 23 -32.47 -4.19 35.04
N ASN A 24 -33.21 -4.09 33.94
CA ASN A 24 -33.85 -2.91 33.36
C ASN A 24 -34.50 -1.92 34.34
N GLY A 25 -34.54 -0.64 33.94
CA GLY A 25 -35.50 0.33 34.48
C GLY A 25 -35.22 1.76 34.02
N GLY A 26 -35.86 2.19 32.94
CA GLY A 26 -35.85 3.58 32.49
C GLY A 26 -36.86 4.44 33.24
N THR A 27 -36.61 5.75 33.31
CA THR A 27 -37.66 6.75 33.58
C THR A 27 -37.28 8.13 33.04
N GLN A 28 -38.24 8.68 32.29
CA GLN A 28 -38.25 10.03 31.72
C GLN A 28 -38.32 11.11 32.80
N ILE A 29 -37.65 12.26 32.58
CA ILE A 29 -37.89 13.49 33.34
C ILE A 29 -38.41 14.58 32.40
N LYS A 30 -39.59 15.11 32.76
CA LYS A 30 -40.36 16.14 32.06
C LYS A 30 -39.80 17.55 32.32
N ARG A 31 -39.83 18.40 31.29
CA ARG A 31 -39.72 19.88 31.35
C ARG A 31 -40.88 20.51 32.13
N PRO A 32 -40.67 21.64 32.83
CA PRO A 32 -41.72 22.60 33.14
C PRO A 32 -41.74 23.78 32.15
N LYS A 33 -42.95 24.25 31.84
CA LYS A 33 -43.30 25.49 31.12
C LYS A 33 -43.95 26.46 32.12
N ARG A 34 -43.68 27.76 31.99
CA ARG A 34 -44.49 28.97 32.30
C ARG A 34 -43.52 30.16 32.46
N ALA A 35 -43.80 31.41 32.12
CA ALA A 35 -44.90 32.08 31.40
C ALA A 35 -44.38 33.49 31.05
N ASN A 36 -45.00 34.10 30.03
CA ASN A 36 -45.15 35.51 29.65
C ASN A 36 -44.17 36.57 30.19
N ASP A 37 -43.68 37.42 29.30
CA ASP A 37 -43.95 38.86 29.35
C ASP A 37 -43.97 39.40 27.91
N ASP A 38 -45.00 40.21 27.65
CA ASP A 38 -45.25 40.99 26.44
C ASP A 38 -44.43 42.27 26.50
N ASP A 39 -43.82 42.70 25.39
CA ASP A 39 -43.52 44.11 25.11
C ASP A 39 -43.47 44.30 23.58
N GLU A 40 -44.44 45.07 23.06
CA GLU A 40 -44.44 45.65 21.71
C GLU A 40 -43.60 46.94 21.72
N ASP A 41 -42.71 47.12 20.74
CA ASP A 41 -42.19 48.43 20.30
C ASP A 41 -41.66 48.33 18.85
N ASP A 42 -42.58 48.53 17.91
CA ASP A 42 -42.61 49.51 16.81
C ASP A 42 -41.30 50.10 16.19
N PHE A 43 -41.34 50.24 14.84
CA PHE A 43 -40.56 51.10 13.90
C PHE A 43 -39.26 50.63 13.19
N MET A 44 -39.45 50.33 11.88
CA MET A 44 -38.73 50.81 10.67
C MET A 44 -37.18 50.89 10.63
N ASP A 45 -36.57 50.16 9.69
CA ASP A 45 -35.95 50.76 8.47
C ASP A 45 -35.30 49.67 7.60
N ASP A 46 -35.69 49.67 6.33
CA ASP A 46 -35.08 48.94 5.22
C ASP A 46 -34.08 49.89 4.51
N PRO A 47 -32.79 49.55 4.41
CA PRO A 47 -31.94 50.14 3.39
C PRO A 47 -31.71 49.14 2.25
N ALA A 48 -32.30 49.51 1.13
CA ALA A 48 -32.08 48.98 -0.21
C ALA A 48 -30.58 48.84 -0.58
N PHE A 49 -30.30 47.74 -1.29
CA PHE A 49 -29.36 47.57 -2.41
C PHE A 49 -28.00 48.28 -2.35
N ASP A 50 -26.95 47.47 -2.24
CA ASP A 50 -25.64 47.79 -2.83
C ASP A 50 -25.32 46.74 -3.91
N ASP A 51 -25.47 47.17 -5.17
CA ASP A 51 -25.06 46.46 -6.38
C ASP A 51 -23.54 46.65 -6.57
N ALA A 52 -22.75 45.57 -6.47
CA ALA A 52 -21.43 45.45 -7.13
C ALA A 52 -20.89 44.01 -7.08
N ASP A 53 -20.99 43.26 -8.18
CA ASP A 53 -19.87 42.97 -9.11
C ASP A 53 -20.22 41.80 -10.06
N PRO A 54 -20.35 42.02 -11.38
CA PRO A 54 -20.69 40.98 -12.34
C PRO A 54 -19.43 40.35 -12.96
N GLU A 55 -18.74 39.46 -12.22
CA GLU A 55 -17.83 38.47 -12.81
C GLU A 55 -17.90 37.11 -12.09
N ASN A 56 -19.10 36.59 -11.88
CA ASN A 56 -19.27 35.17 -11.57
C ASN A 56 -19.37 34.40 -12.90
N LYS A 57 -18.23 34.25 -13.60
CA LYS A 57 -18.11 33.33 -14.73
C LYS A 57 -18.28 31.91 -14.19
N GLU A 58 -19.52 31.44 -14.27
CA GLU A 58 -19.93 30.08 -14.59
C GLU A 58 -19.07 28.98 -13.94
N ASN A 59 -19.54 28.48 -12.78
CA ASN A 59 -19.22 27.15 -12.28
C ASN A 59 -19.83 26.07 -13.19
N VAL A 60 -19.44 26.03 -14.47
CA VAL A 60 -19.73 24.87 -15.32
C VAL A 60 -18.71 23.81 -14.95
N ILE A 61 -19.13 22.89 -14.09
CA ILE A 61 -18.43 21.62 -13.90
C ILE A 61 -18.69 20.84 -15.20
N GLU A 62 -17.74 20.87 -16.14
CA GLU A 62 -17.75 19.92 -17.24
C GLU A 62 -17.52 18.53 -16.66
N ILE A 63 -18.60 17.78 -16.48
CA ILE A 63 -18.56 16.39 -16.05
C ILE A 63 -18.13 15.58 -17.27
N GLY A 64 -16.82 15.47 -17.49
CA GLY A 64 -16.27 14.45 -18.37
C GLY A 64 -16.44 13.07 -17.71
N GLN A 65 -16.82 12.07 -18.51
CA GLN A 65 -16.93 10.68 -18.05
C GLN A 65 -15.55 10.20 -17.55
N GLY A 66 -15.45 9.86 -16.27
CA GLY A 66 -14.25 9.26 -15.71
C GLY A 66 -14.10 7.78 -16.09
N PRO A 67 -12.89 7.25 -16.36
CA PRO A 67 -11.82 7.94 -17.05
C PRO A 67 -11.28 7.08 -18.21
N GLY A 68 -11.43 7.64 -19.41
CA GLY A 68 -10.28 7.73 -20.30
C GLY A 68 -9.19 8.60 -19.65
N TYR A 69 -8.00 8.64 -20.22
CA TYR A 69 -6.86 9.44 -19.74
C TYR A 69 -7.08 10.98 -19.81
N GLU A 70 -8.33 11.43 -19.80
CA GLU A 70 -8.73 12.81 -20.06
C GLU A 70 -8.90 13.57 -18.74
N ILE A 71 -8.28 14.74 -18.70
CA ILE A 71 -8.36 15.70 -17.61
C ILE A 71 -9.78 16.28 -17.64
N THR A 72 -10.64 15.90 -16.70
CA THR A 72 -12.05 16.31 -16.72
C THR A 72 -12.32 17.59 -15.92
N ASN A 73 -11.45 17.96 -14.97
CA ASN A 73 -11.61 19.20 -14.22
C ASN A 73 -10.28 19.73 -13.66
N VAL A 74 -9.82 20.88 -14.15
CA VAL A 74 -8.56 21.53 -13.74
C VAL A 74 -8.49 21.79 -12.22
N LYS A 75 -9.64 22.06 -11.58
CA LYS A 75 -9.71 22.26 -10.13
C LYS A 75 -9.47 20.97 -9.34
N TRP A 76 -9.84 19.82 -9.91
CA TRP A 76 -9.77 18.52 -9.23
C TRP A 76 -8.50 17.76 -9.56
N SER A 77 -7.93 17.94 -10.75
CA SER A 77 -6.73 17.24 -11.19
C SER A 77 -5.50 17.65 -10.39
N ARG A 78 -4.50 16.76 -10.33
CA ARG A 78 -3.17 17.10 -9.79
C ARG A 78 -2.47 18.08 -10.73
N PRO A 79 -1.49 18.87 -10.25
CA PRO A 79 -0.72 19.76 -11.11
C PRO A 79 -0.04 18.99 -12.25
N ASP A 80 0.11 19.63 -13.40
CA ASP A 80 0.81 19.03 -14.54
C ASP A 80 2.28 18.79 -14.21
N ILE A 81 2.80 17.65 -14.68
CA ILE A 81 4.20 17.29 -14.49
C ILE A 81 5.04 18.05 -15.53
N PRO A 82 6.14 18.71 -15.13
CA PRO A 82 7.14 19.19 -16.09
C PRO A 82 7.75 18.01 -16.87
N PRO A 83 8.35 18.24 -18.05
CA PRO A 83 9.07 17.19 -18.77
C PRO A 83 10.17 16.56 -17.90
N ILE A 84 10.10 15.24 -17.67
CA ILE A 84 11.11 14.50 -16.90
C ILE A 84 12.07 13.82 -17.87
N ASN A 85 13.37 13.96 -17.63
CA ASN A 85 14.43 13.24 -18.29
C ASN A 85 15.06 12.21 -17.35
N SER A 86 14.76 10.93 -17.56
CA SER A 86 15.24 9.86 -16.68
C SER A 86 16.76 9.67 -16.66
N ALA A 87 17.50 10.27 -17.60
CA ALA A 87 18.96 10.23 -17.61
C ALA A 87 19.61 11.25 -16.66
N THR A 88 18.94 12.38 -16.39
CA THR A 88 19.50 13.50 -15.62
C THR A 88 18.75 13.80 -14.33
N ASP A 89 17.46 13.49 -14.31
CA ASP A 89 16.58 13.92 -13.24
C ASP A 89 16.39 12.78 -12.25
N LYS A 90 16.53 13.07 -10.96
CA LYS A 90 16.13 12.18 -9.88
C LYS A 90 14.67 12.42 -9.51
N LEU A 91 14.00 11.41 -8.98
CA LEU A 91 12.64 11.55 -8.45
C LEU A 91 12.64 11.23 -6.96
N VAL A 92 11.97 12.06 -6.17
CA VAL A 92 11.90 11.91 -4.72
C VAL A 92 10.43 11.99 -4.31
N PHE A 93 9.93 10.97 -3.63
CA PHE A 93 8.53 10.91 -3.22
C PHE A 93 8.35 10.23 -1.88
N GLN A 94 7.32 10.63 -1.14
CA GLN A 94 6.89 9.95 0.08
C GLN A 94 6.07 8.74 -0.31
N GLN A 95 6.52 7.56 0.06
CA GLN A 95 5.76 6.34 -0.16
C GLN A 95 4.55 6.29 0.79
N ILE A 96 3.41 5.79 0.34
CA ILE A 96 2.18 5.68 1.14
C ILE A 96 1.66 4.25 1.21
N ASP A 97 1.93 3.44 0.20
CA ASP A 97 1.44 2.08 0.10
C ASP A 97 2.37 1.23 -0.78
N LEU A 98 2.34 -0.07 -0.54
CA LEU A 98 3.02 -1.05 -1.37
C LEU A 98 2.17 -2.29 -1.59
N ASP A 99 2.27 -2.84 -2.80
CA ASP A 99 1.67 -4.12 -3.12
C ASP A 99 2.60 -4.94 -4.03
N THR A 100 2.21 -6.17 -4.33
CA THR A 100 2.95 -7.06 -5.22
C THR A 100 2.07 -7.62 -6.32
N TYR A 101 2.69 -7.90 -7.47
CA TYR A 101 2.07 -8.70 -8.53
C TYR A 101 3.10 -9.66 -9.13
N THR A 102 2.61 -10.72 -9.76
CA THR A 102 3.47 -11.62 -10.54
C THR A 102 3.53 -11.12 -11.98
N ASP A 103 4.70 -10.68 -12.43
CA ASP A 103 4.95 -10.32 -13.81
C ASP A 103 5.08 -11.58 -14.67
N THR A 104 4.15 -11.73 -15.61
CA THR A 104 4.11 -12.82 -16.60
C THR A 104 4.70 -12.42 -17.95
N ASP A 105 4.86 -11.12 -18.20
CA ASP A 105 5.27 -10.57 -19.49
C ASP A 105 6.81 -10.55 -19.60
N GLY A 106 7.50 -10.52 -18.45
CA GLY A 106 8.76 -11.23 -18.27
C GLY A 106 10.02 -10.49 -18.69
N THR A 107 10.01 -9.16 -18.78
CA THR A 107 11.26 -8.37 -18.83
C THR A 107 11.03 -6.95 -18.29
N PRO A 108 11.79 -6.52 -17.25
CA PRO A 108 11.77 -5.16 -16.76
C PRO A 108 12.23 -4.21 -17.87
N HIS A 109 11.52 -3.10 -18.03
CA HIS A 109 11.83 -2.13 -19.08
C HIS A 109 12.90 -1.11 -18.68
N ILE A 110 13.81 -1.52 -17.80
CA ILE A 110 14.86 -0.69 -17.21
C ILE A 110 16.10 -0.56 -18.09
N LEU A 111 16.88 0.49 -17.81
CA LEU A 111 18.07 0.89 -18.57
C LEU A 111 19.17 -0.17 -18.52
N ASP A 112 19.43 -0.73 -17.35
CA ASP A 112 20.45 -1.75 -17.14
C ASP A 112 19.87 -3.16 -17.31
N LYS A 113 19.86 -3.64 -18.55
CA LYS A 113 19.44 -5.01 -18.93
C LYS A 113 20.50 -6.07 -18.67
N SER A 114 21.69 -5.69 -18.16
CA SER A 114 22.78 -6.63 -17.93
C SER A 114 22.62 -7.40 -16.61
N ARG A 115 21.83 -6.88 -15.66
CA ARG A 115 21.63 -7.54 -14.38
C ARG A 115 20.82 -8.83 -14.55
N PRO A 116 21.12 -9.87 -13.75
CA PRO A 116 20.36 -11.11 -13.79
C PRO A 116 18.87 -10.85 -13.55
N HIS A 117 18.06 -11.27 -14.50
CA HIS A 117 16.60 -11.23 -14.41
C HIS A 117 16.05 -12.59 -14.78
N VAL A 118 15.17 -13.15 -13.94
CA VAL A 118 14.48 -14.39 -14.29
C VAL A 118 13.36 -14.05 -15.27
N ARG A 119 13.46 -14.45 -16.54
CA ARG A 119 12.41 -14.11 -17.51
C ARG A 119 11.12 -14.87 -17.20
N GLY A 120 10.03 -14.13 -17.04
CA GLY A 120 8.70 -14.67 -16.76
C GLY A 120 8.55 -15.17 -15.32
N HIS A 121 7.39 -14.89 -14.72
CA HIS A 121 7.00 -15.30 -13.37
C HIS A 121 7.90 -14.77 -12.24
N ASN A 122 8.10 -13.46 -12.19
CA ASN A 122 8.73 -12.79 -11.05
C ASN A 122 7.73 -12.01 -10.22
N THR A 123 8.02 -11.86 -8.93
CA THR A 123 7.28 -10.93 -8.08
C THR A 123 7.88 -9.53 -8.21
N VAL A 124 7.06 -8.60 -8.68
CA VAL A 124 7.38 -7.17 -8.75
C VAL A 124 6.63 -6.47 -7.63
N ILE A 125 7.30 -5.55 -6.96
CA ILE A 125 6.71 -4.73 -5.89
C ILE A 125 6.33 -3.39 -6.51
N ARG A 126 5.10 -2.93 -6.31
CA ARG A 126 4.68 -1.57 -6.67
C ARG A 126 4.72 -0.71 -5.43
N LEU A 127 5.43 0.40 -5.51
CA LEU A 127 5.49 1.41 -4.47
C LEU A 127 4.72 2.64 -4.94
N TYR A 128 3.71 3.06 -4.17
CA TYR A 128 2.90 4.23 -4.47
C TYR A 128 3.29 5.39 -3.58
N GLY A 129 3.21 6.61 -4.11
CA GLY A 129 3.50 7.78 -3.32
C GLY A 129 3.28 9.11 -4.01
N VAL A 130 3.72 10.18 -3.34
CA VAL A 130 3.50 11.56 -3.77
C VAL A 130 4.79 12.37 -3.60
N THR A 131 5.16 13.17 -4.60
CA THR A 131 6.31 14.09 -4.52
C THR A 131 6.00 15.33 -3.67
N ASP A 132 6.99 16.15 -3.37
CA ASP A 132 6.78 17.44 -2.68
C ASP A 132 5.84 18.38 -3.44
N GLU A 133 5.91 18.33 -4.78
CA GLU A 133 5.07 19.12 -5.68
C GLU A 133 3.64 18.57 -5.82
N GLY A 134 3.37 17.38 -5.26
CA GLY A 134 2.05 16.76 -5.30
C GLY A 134 1.82 15.86 -6.52
N TYR A 135 2.85 15.42 -7.23
CA TYR A 135 2.71 14.45 -8.32
C TYR A 135 2.49 13.04 -7.77
N SER A 136 1.53 12.30 -8.33
CA SER A 136 1.36 10.89 -7.97
C SER A 136 2.36 10.00 -8.71
N VAL A 137 3.02 9.11 -7.97
CA VAL A 137 4.06 8.22 -8.47
C VAL A 137 3.69 6.77 -8.17
N MET A 138 3.94 5.89 -9.13
CA MET A 138 4.04 4.45 -8.89
C MET A 138 5.35 3.93 -9.48
N ALA A 139 6.15 3.27 -8.64
CA ALA A 139 7.43 2.67 -9.03
C ALA A 139 7.33 1.14 -8.97
N HIS A 140 7.64 0.48 -10.10
CA HIS A 140 7.85 -0.96 -10.17
C HIS A 140 9.28 -1.28 -9.74
N LEU A 141 9.42 -1.94 -8.58
CA LEU A 141 10.69 -2.40 -8.05
C LEU A 141 10.95 -3.84 -8.51
N HIS A 142 12.02 -4.00 -9.30
CA HIS A 142 12.41 -5.27 -9.91
C HIS A 142 13.59 -5.92 -9.18
N GLY A 143 13.72 -7.24 -9.31
CA GLY A 143 14.92 -7.97 -8.90
C GLY A 143 15.07 -8.22 -7.40
N TYR A 144 14.04 -7.96 -6.60
CA TYR A 144 13.98 -8.44 -5.23
C TYR A 144 13.52 -9.91 -5.21
N ILE A 145 14.31 -10.79 -4.59
CA ILE A 145 14.11 -12.24 -4.66
C ILE A 145 13.68 -12.76 -3.28
N PRO A 146 12.58 -13.53 -3.18
CA PRO A 146 12.17 -14.16 -1.92
C PRO A 146 13.21 -15.16 -1.43
N TYR A 147 13.52 -15.13 -0.13
CA TYR A 147 14.45 -16.07 0.49
C TYR A 147 14.06 -16.41 1.93
N PHE A 148 14.61 -17.51 2.44
CA PHE A 148 14.50 -17.93 3.83
C PHE A 148 15.78 -18.68 4.25
N TYR A 149 15.90 -19.00 5.54
CA TYR A 149 17.09 -19.68 6.07
C TYR A 149 16.79 -21.08 6.61
N VAL A 150 17.79 -21.95 6.55
CA VAL A 150 17.74 -23.34 7.02
C VAL A 150 19.04 -23.70 7.73
N ASN A 151 18.98 -24.50 8.79
CA ASN A 151 20.18 -25.06 9.41
C ASN A 151 20.99 -25.89 8.40
N MET A 152 22.33 -25.84 8.51
CA MET A 152 23.18 -26.69 7.68
C MET A 152 22.86 -28.18 7.84
N PRO A 153 22.92 -28.98 6.76
CA PRO A 153 22.62 -30.42 6.82
C PRO A 153 23.61 -31.24 7.67
N SER A 154 24.88 -30.84 7.67
CA SER A 154 25.96 -31.47 8.42
C SER A 154 27.12 -30.48 8.55
N ASP A 155 27.97 -30.64 9.56
CA ASP A 155 29.17 -29.80 9.73
C ASP A 155 30.16 -29.92 8.57
N SER A 156 30.08 -31.01 7.81
CA SER A 156 30.88 -31.28 6.61
C SER A 156 30.34 -30.64 5.34
N PHE A 157 29.15 -30.01 5.36
CA PHE A 157 28.58 -29.38 4.17
C PHE A 157 29.40 -28.16 3.76
N THR A 158 29.72 -28.07 2.47
CA THR A 158 30.57 -27.03 1.90
C THR A 158 29.89 -26.31 0.73
N THR A 159 30.51 -25.23 0.25
CA THR A 159 30.03 -24.50 -0.92
C THR A 159 29.95 -25.38 -2.18
N ALA A 160 30.79 -26.42 -2.29
CA ALA A 160 30.73 -27.37 -3.40
C ALA A 160 29.44 -28.21 -3.41
N ASP A 161 28.78 -28.35 -2.24
CA ASP A 161 27.55 -29.12 -2.08
C ASP A 161 26.28 -28.29 -2.37
N CYS A 162 26.39 -26.96 -2.42
CA CYS A 162 25.26 -26.05 -2.62
C CYS A 162 24.49 -26.35 -3.91
N GLU A 163 25.18 -26.57 -5.02
CA GLU A 163 24.53 -26.83 -6.31
C GLU A 163 23.79 -28.18 -6.30
N ARG A 164 24.37 -29.21 -5.69
CA ARG A 164 23.69 -30.51 -5.51
C ARG A 164 22.46 -30.37 -4.62
N TYR A 165 22.56 -29.61 -3.52
CA TYR A 165 21.43 -29.33 -2.64
C TYR A 165 20.32 -28.60 -3.41
N LYS A 166 20.66 -27.55 -4.15
CA LYS A 166 19.73 -26.77 -5.01
C LYS A 166 18.98 -27.69 -5.97
N GLN A 167 19.69 -28.53 -6.71
CA GLN A 167 19.09 -29.43 -7.71
C GLN A 167 18.11 -30.44 -7.09
N ASN A 168 18.50 -31.08 -6.00
CA ASN A 168 17.65 -32.05 -5.30
C ASN A 168 16.45 -31.37 -4.64
N PHE A 169 16.64 -30.18 -4.06
CA PHE A 169 15.55 -29.42 -3.46
C PHE A 169 14.56 -28.93 -4.52
N GLN A 170 15.06 -28.48 -5.65
CA GLN A 170 14.22 -28.11 -6.80
C GLN A 170 13.39 -29.30 -7.30
N ALA A 171 13.97 -30.49 -7.41
CA ALA A 171 13.24 -31.69 -7.82
C ALA A 171 12.10 -32.02 -6.84
N ALA A 172 12.37 -31.95 -5.53
CA ALA A 172 11.36 -32.15 -4.49
C ALA A 172 10.24 -31.10 -4.57
N LEU A 173 10.59 -29.81 -4.65
CA LEU A 173 9.63 -28.72 -4.73
C LEU A 173 8.77 -28.83 -6.00
N ARG A 174 9.36 -29.14 -7.15
CA ARG A 174 8.58 -29.34 -8.40
C ARG A 174 7.63 -30.52 -8.32
N SER A 175 7.95 -31.58 -7.58
CA SER A 175 7.07 -32.74 -7.45
C SER A 175 5.76 -32.39 -6.73
N GLU A 176 5.82 -31.51 -5.73
CA GLU A 176 4.66 -31.00 -4.98
C GLU A 176 3.85 -29.95 -5.75
N LEU A 177 4.49 -29.22 -6.67
CA LEU A 177 3.84 -28.16 -7.47
C LEU A 177 3.08 -28.70 -8.69
N ARG A 178 3.13 -30.01 -8.98
CA ARG A 178 2.47 -30.62 -10.15
C ARG A 178 0.96 -30.38 -10.11
N GLY A 179 0.45 -29.58 -11.07
CA GLY A 179 -0.99 -29.39 -11.31
C GLY A 179 -1.55 -28.00 -11.03
N LYS A 180 -0.77 -27.07 -10.43
CA LYS A 180 -1.27 -25.73 -10.08
C LYS A 180 -0.65 -24.59 -10.88
N ASP A 181 0.56 -24.74 -11.41
CA ASP A 181 1.24 -23.75 -12.25
C ASP A 181 2.25 -24.45 -13.18
N VAL A 182 2.15 -24.26 -14.50
CA VAL A 182 3.21 -24.72 -15.43
C VAL A 182 4.28 -23.62 -15.46
N ILE A 183 5.18 -23.63 -14.47
CA ILE A 183 6.33 -22.72 -14.46
C ILE A 183 7.51 -23.40 -15.15
N HIS A 184 7.94 -22.80 -16.26
CA HIS A 184 9.15 -23.18 -16.97
C HIS A 184 10.37 -22.55 -16.28
N GLY A 185 11.44 -23.33 -16.05
CA GLY A 185 12.67 -22.84 -15.41
C GLY A 185 12.76 -23.07 -13.90
N ASP A 186 13.87 -22.63 -13.31
CA ASP A 186 14.22 -22.90 -11.92
C ASP A 186 13.24 -22.21 -10.94
N VAL A 187 12.72 -22.98 -9.98
CA VAL A 187 11.89 -22.48 -8.86
C VAL A 187 12.72 -22.23 -7.60
N VAL A 188 13.88 -22.88 -7.49
CA VAL A 188 14.91 -22.61 -6.49
C VAL A 188 16.05 -21.91 -7.21
N LEU A 189 16.32 -20.66 -6.86
CA LEU A 189 17.24 -19.80 -7.59
C LEU A 189 18.68 -19.92 -7.09
N SER A 190 18.89 -19.90 -5.77
CA SER A 190 20.21 -20.05 -5.17
C SER A 190 20.16 -20.74 -3.80
N VAL A 191 21.30 -21.34 -3.44
CA VAL A 191 21.57 -21.92 -2.10
C VAL A 191 22.96 -21.45 -1.69
N GLU A 192 23.03 -20.61 -0.66
CA GLU A 192 24.25 -19.93 -0.23
C GLU A 192 24.50 -20.21 1.24
N ILE A 193 25.77 -20.40 1.63
CA ILE A 193 26.14 -20.56 3.04
C ILE A 193 26.33 -19.16 3.63
N GLU A 194 25.55 -18.83 4.66
CA GLU A 194 25.69 -17.61 5.43
C GLU A 194 26.02 -17.91 6.89
N GLN A 195 26.65 -16.95 7.55
CA GLN A 195 26.94 -17.01 8.98
C GLN A 195 25.92 -16.17 9.73
N LYS A 196 25.06 -16.82 10.53
CA LYS A 196 23.99 -16.17 11.30
C LYS A 196 23.94 -16.71 12.73
N ALA A 197 23.27 -15.99 13.61
CA ALA A 197 23.00 -16.43 14.97
C ALA A 197 21.50 -16.45 15.22
N SER A 198 21.05 -17.40 16.03
CA SER A 198 19.67 -17.43 16.51
C SER A 198 19.45 -16.27 17.46
N VAL A 199 18.34 -15.55 17.30
CA VAL A 199 17.89 -14.53 18.27
C VAL A 199 17.47 -15.18 19.59
N TYR A 200 17.01 -16.43 19.56
CA TYR A 200 16.56 -17.15 20.75
C TYR A 200 17.73 -17.79 21.50
N GLY A 201 17.90 -17.38 22.76
CA GLY A 201 18.87 -17.92 23.71
C GLY A 201 20.26 -17.28 23.59
N TYR A 202 20.88 -16.98 24.74
CA TYR A 202 22.27 -16.54 24.78
C TYR A 202 23.21 -17.74 24.53
N GLN A 203 24.02 -17.65 23.49
CA GLN A 203 25.02 -18.67 23.15
C GLN A 203 26.43 -18.07 23.33
N PRO A 204 27.05 -18.24 24.51
CA PRO A 204 28.40 -17.74 24.74
C PRO A 204 29.38 -18.44 23.79
N ASN A 205 30.26 -17.68 23.14
CA ASN A 205 31.16 -18.18 22.10
C ASN A 205 30.44 -18.83 20.91
N SER A 206 29.24 -18.34 20.54
CA SER A 206 28.57 -18.72 19.29
C SER A 206 29.48 -18.38 18.11
N LYS A 207 30.31 -19.35 17.73
CA LYS A 207 30.81 -19.45 16.36
C LYS A 207 29.57 -19.28 15.51
N GLN A 208 29.54 -18.24 14.68
CA GLN A 208 28.38 -17.91 13.87
C GLN A 208 27.89 -19.21 13.22
N ASN A 209 26.65 -19.61 13.52
CA ASN A 209 26.14 -20.88 13.01
C ASN A 209 26.01 -20.72 11.51
N LYS A 210 26.62 -21.64 10.77
CA LYS A 210 26.46 -21.65 9.33
C LYS A 210 25.05 -22.13 9.01
N VAL A 211 24.33 -21.33 8.24
CA VAL A 211 22.99 -21.60 7.74
C VAL A 211 23.01 -21.56 6.22
N LEU A 212 22.03 -22.20 5.60
CA LEU A 212 21.76 -22.06 4.18
C LEU A 212 20.72 -20.96 3.98
N LYS A 213 21.04 -19.96 3.17
CA LYS A 213 20.07 -19.04 2.57
C LYS A 213 19.57 -19.66 1.28
N ILE A 214 18.27 -19.86 1.19
CA ILE A 214 17.61 -20.46 0.02
C ILE A 214 16.75 -19.40 -0.62
N SER A 215 17.06 -19.05 -1.87
CA SER A 215 16.28 -18.10 -2.68
C SER A 215 15.34 -18.87 -3.59
N VAL A 216 14.07 -18.47 -3.65
CA VAL A 216 13.03 -19.11 -4.47
C VAL A 216 12.38 -18.11 -5.41
N LEU A 217 11.80 -18.60 -6.51
CA LEU A 217 11.27 -17.73 -7.57
C LEU A 217 10.11 -16.84 -7.11
N LEU A 218 9.17 -17.41 -6.34
CA LEU A 218 7.96 -16.73 -5.90
C LEU A 218 7.77 -16.85 -4.38
N PRO A 219 7.25 -15.82 -3.69
CA PRO A 219 6.99 -15.86 -2.24
C PRO A 219 6.12 -17.04 -1.82
N ARG A 220 5.12 -17.39 -2.65
CA ARG A 220 4.21 -18.52 -2.40
C ARG A 220 4.91 -19.88 -2.28
N PHE A 221 6.13 -20.01 -2.79
CA PHE A 221 6.91 -21.24 -2.67
C PHE A 221 7.57 -21.42 -1.30
N ILE A 222 7.66 -20.38 -0.46
CA ILE A 222 8.26 -20.47 0.87
C ILE A 222 7.48 -21.43 1.78
N ALA A 223 6.14 -21.37 1.76
CA ALA A 223 5.30 -22.25 2.59
C ALA A 223 5.46 -23.73 2.21
N THR A 224 5.48 -24.04 0.90
CA THR A 224 5.70 -25.40 0.41
C THR A 224 7.12 -25.87 0.70
N SER A 225 8.10 -24.99 0.51
CA SER A 225 9.51 -25.22 0.84
C SER A 225 9.69 -25.62 2.29
N ARG A 226 9.11 -24.86 3.22
CA ARG A 226 9.13 -25.16 4.65
C ARG A 226 8.60 -26.56 4.96
N ARG A 227 7.44 -26.92 4.42
CA ARG A 227 6.81 -28.23 4.65
C ARG A 227 7.69 -29.39 4.17
N ILE A 228 8.32 -29.26 3.00
CA ILE A 228 9.23 -30.28 2.46
C ILE A 228 10.46 -30.44 3.38
N LEU A 229 11.04 -29.33 3.82
CA LEU A 229 12.24 -29.30 4.62
C LEU A 229 12.01 -29.81 6.06
N GLU A 230 10.92 -29.38 6.70
CA GLU A 230 10.56 -29.80 8.05
C GLU A 230 9.98 -31.22 8.09
N GLY A 231 9.31 -31.65 7.01
CA GLY A 231 8.69 -32.97 6.87
C GLY A 231 9.66 -34.10 6.53
N GLY A 232 10.93 -33.79 6.27
CA GLY A 232 11.97 -34.76 5.96
C GLY A 232 12.43 -34.65 4.51
N PHE A 233 13.53 -33.93 4.30
CA PHE A 233 14.19 -33.78 3.00
C PHE A 233 15.53 -34.53 2.97
N SER A 234 15.90 -35.09 1.82
CA SER A 234 17.22 -35.70 1.59
C SER A 234 17.95 -34.97 0.49
N TRP A 235 18.93 -34.16 0.87
CA TRP A 235 19.74 -33.40 -0.07
C TRP A 235 20.78 -34.25 -0.81
N THR A 236 21.09 -35.46 -0.33
CA THR A 236 22.01 -36.39 -1.00
C THR A 236 21.29 -37.26 -2.03
N GLY A 237 19.95 -37.28 -2.03
CA GLY A 237 19.13 -38.17 -2.86
C GLY A 237 19.03 -39.59 -2.30
N ASN A 238 19.68 -39.88 -1.17
CA ASN A 238 19.58 -41.17 -0.50
C ASN A 238 18.41 -41.13 0.49
N GLN A 239 17.38 -41.96 0.27
CA GLN A 239 16.15 -41.97 1.09
C GLN A 239 16.39 -42.41 2.55
N THR A 240 17.58 -42.91 2.86
CA THR A 240 18.00 -43.27 4.23
C THR A 240 18.61 -42.10 5.01
N GLN A 241 18.88 -40.96 4.36
CA GLN A 241 19.42 -39.74 4.97
C GLN A 241 18.41 -38.59 4.90
N ILE A 242 17.25 -38.83 5.50
CA ILE A 242 16.19 -37.83 5.64
C ILE A 242 16.44 -37.06 6.93
N SER A 243 16.51 -35.73 6.82
CA SER A 243 16.62 -34.83 7.97
C SER A 243 15.42 -33.90 8.03
N GLY A 244 14.86 -33.71 9.22
CA GLY A 244 13.95 -32.61 9.50
C GLY A 244 14.75 -31.34 9.70
N TYR A 245 14.71 -30.43 8.73
CA TYR A 245 15.45 -29.18 8.78
C TYR A 245 14.66 -28.14 9.55
N LYS A 246 15.31 -27.47 10.51
CA LYS A 246 14.75 -26.28 11.12
C LYS A 246 14.87 -25.10 10.16
N THR A 247 13.73 -24.51 9.82
CA THR A 247 13.65 -23.29 8.99
C THR A 247 13.57 -22.04 9.86
N TYR A 248 13.99 -20.91 9.31
CA TYR A 248 13.90 -19.59 9.93
C TYR A 248 13.40 -18.58 8.91
N GLU A 249 12.71 -17.56 9.40
CA GLU A 249 12.20 -16.43 8.59
C GLU A 249 11.25 -16.85 7.46
N THR A 250 10.66 -18.05 7.53
CA THR A 250 9.68 -18.59 6.56
C THR A 250 8.26 -18.04 6.72
N ASN A 251 8.03 -17.19 7.72
CA ASN A 251 6.73 -16.59 8.05
C ASN A 251 6.82 -15.06 8.12
N ILE A 252 7.62 -14.47 7.23
CA ILE A 252 7.75 -13.02 7.09
C ILE A 252 7.25 -12.67 5.69
N ASP A 253 6.30 -11.74 5.64
CA ASP A 253 5.70 -11.32 4.38
C ASP A 253 6.75 -10.69 3.47
N PHE A 254 6.59 -10.88 2.17
CA PHE A 254 7.61 -10.52 1.17
C PHE A 254 7.85 -9.01 1.12
N GLU A 255 6.79 -8.24 1.30
CA GLU A 255 6.74 -6.79 1.44
C GLU A 255 7.54 -6.32 2.65
N ILE A 256 7.28 -6.91 3.82
CA ILE A 256 7.96 -6.59 5.08
C ILE A 256 9.45 -6.95 5.01
N ARG A 257 9.75 -8.06 4.32
CA ARG A 257 11.12 -8.53 4.05
C ARG A 257 11.88 -7.52 3.19
N LEU A 258 11.29 -7.02 2.09
CA LEU A 258 11.85 -5.94 1.27
C LEU A 258 12.12 -4.71 2.14
N MET A 259 11.13 -4.30 2.92
CA MET A 259 11.21 -3.09 3.74
C MET A 259 12.37 -3.17 4.73
N ALA A 260 12.52 -4.31 5.41
CA ALA A 260 13.63 -4.52 6.33
C ALA A 260 14.99 -4.51 5.61
N ASP A 261 15.11 -5.19 4.48
CA ASP A 261 16.38 -5.34 3.75
C ASP A 261 16.86 -4.01 3.14
N LEU A 262 15.92 -3.21 2.62
CA LEU A 262 16.21 -1.92 1.98
C LEU A 262 16.04 -0.73 2.92
N HIS A 263 15.83 -0.97 4.23
CA HIS A 263 15.63 0.06 5.25
C HIS A 263 14.50 1.03 4.90
N ILE A 264 13.43 0.53 4.27
CA ILE A 264 12.20 1.27 4.01
C ILE A 264 11.33 1.15 5.27
N VAL A 265 10.86 2.29 5.76
CA VAL A 265 9.88 2.34 6.85
C VAL A 265 8.58 2.95 6.35
N GLY A 266 7.50 2.80 7.14
CA GLY A 266 6.20 3.37 6.78
C GLY A 266 6.29 4.88 6.53
N CYS A 267 5.66 5.34 5.46
CA CYS A 267 5.55 6.75 5.09
C CYS A 267 6.87 7.51 4.92
N ASN A 268 7.98 6.82 4.61
CA ASN A 268 9.26 7.48 4.42
C ASN A 268 9.47 8.01 2.99
N TRP A 269 10.52 8.80 2.82
CA TRP A 269 10.91 9.36 1.53
C TRP A 269 11.85 8.41 0.80
N ILE A 270 11.53 8.15 -0.46
CA ILE A 270 12.32 7.32 -1.37
C ILE A 270 12.83 8.18 -2.52
N GLU A 271 14.12 8.07 -2.81
CA GLU A 271 14.75 8.64 -4.00
C GLU A 271 15.03 7.56 -5.05
N ILE A 272 14.68 7.91 -6.28
CA ILE A 272 14.93 7.19 -7.53
C ILE A 272 16.04 7.95 -8.26
N PRO A 273 17.29 7.45 -8.26
CA PRO A 273 18.41 8.19 -8.81
C PRO A 273 18.35 8.35 -10.34
N ALA A 274 18.89 9.46 -10.85
CA ALA A 274 19.03 9.70 -12.28
C ALA A 274 19.81 8.56 -12.98
N GLY A 275 19.37 8.18 -14.17
CA GLY A 275 19.98 7.13 -14.98
C GLY A 275 19.75 5.69 -14.48
N LYS A 276 18.94 5.49 -13.42
CA LYS A 276 18.62 4.17 -12.86
C LYS A 276 17.21 3.68 -13.14
N TYR A 277 16.36 4.54 -13.70
CA TYR A 277 14.96 4.24 -13.96
C TYR A 277 14.54 4.55 -15.39
N SER A 278 13.39 4.01 -15.76
CA SER A 278 12.73 4.24 -17.05
C SER A 278 11.25 4.58 -16.83
N ILE A 279 10.75 5.60 -17.52
CA ILE A 279 9.35 6.01 -17.43
C ILE A 279 8.53 5.23 -18.48
N ARG A 280 7.51 4.48 -18.04
CA ARG A 280 6.70 3.64 -18.92
C ARG A 280 5.91 4.46 -19.95
N GLN A 281 5.38 5.62 -19.56
CA GLN A 281 4.64 6.53 -20.45
C GLN A 281 5.49 7.10 -21.60
N MET A 282 6.83 7.11 -21.47
CA MET A 282 7.73 7.62 -22.52
C MET A 282 8.17 6.52 -23.47
N LEU A 283 8.31 5.29 -22.97
CA LEU A 283 8.65 4.12 -23.79
C LEU A 283 7.55 3.75 -24.79
N THR A 284 6.29 4.10 -24.48
CA THR A 284 5.14 3.90 -25.38
C THR A 284 5.14 4.81 -26.62
N ARG A 285 5.93 5.91 -26.63
CA ARG A 285 5.97 6.86 -27.75
C ARG A 285 7.04 6.55 -28.81
N GLY A 286 7.97 5.63 -28.55
CA GLY A 286 9.16 5.42 -29.38
C GLY A 286 9.28 4.04 -30.06
N MET A 287 8.50 3.04 -29.65
CA MET A 287 8.54 1.69 -30.25
C MET A 287 7.23 1.39 -30.96
N VAL A 288 7.26 1.37 -32.30
CA VAL A 288 6.15 0.87 -33.12
C VAL A 288 5.95 -0.61 -32.79
N GLY A 289 4.89 -0.92 -32.04
CA GLY A 289 4.37 -2.30 -31.90
C GLY A 289 4.25 -2.88 -30.49
N GLN A 290 4.80 -2.26 -29.43
CA GLN A 290 4.54 -2.71 -28.06
C GLN A 290 4.35 -1.51 -27.13
N GLN A 291 3.09 -1.10 -26.97
CA GLN A 291 2.70 -0.18 -25.91
C GLN A 291 2.82 -0.92 -24.58
N LEU A 292 3.72 -0.48 -23.71
CA LEU A 292 3.78 -1.00 -22.34
C LEU A 292 2.45 -0.75 -21.64
N LYS A 293 1.90 -1.81 -21.05
CA LYS A 293 0.70 -1.72 -20.25
C LYS A 293 1.02 -0.93 -18.98
N LEU A 294 0.33 0.20 -18.81
CA LEU A 294 0.33 0.94 -17.56
C LEU A 294 -0.52 0.17 -16.54
N HIS A 295 -0.04 0.07 -15.30
CA HIS A 295 -0.71 -0.65 -14.22
C HIS A 295 -1.42 0.30 -13.25
N SER A 296 -1.18 1.61 -13.36
CA SER A 296 -1.74 2.61 -12.48
C SER A 296 -2.37 3.78 -13.24
N ARG A 297 -3.08 4.62 -12.49
CA ARG A 297 -3.54 5.96 -12.91
C ARG A 297 -2.65 7.07 -12.33
N CYS A 298 -1.46 6.71 -11.83
CA CYS A 298 -0.52 7.70 -11.35
C CYS A 298 0.02 8.53 -12.52
N GLN A 299 0.37 9.79 -12.25
CA GLN A 299 0.90 10.66 -13.29
C GLN A 299 2.30 10.19 -13.74
N ILE A 300 3.09 9.63 -12.82
CA ILE A 300 4.41 9.03 -13.10
C ILE A 300 4.33 7.52 -12.84
N GLU A 301 4.64 6.71 -13.85
CA GLU A 301 4.81 5.26 -13.70
C GLU A 301 6.19 4.85 -14.23
N LEU A 302 7.03 4.28 -13.36
CA LEU A 302 8.42 3.99 -13.68
C LEU A 302 8.85 2.59 -13.27
N ASP A 303 9.91 2.08 -13.90
CA ASP A 303 10.59 0.85 -13.51
C ASP A 303 12.00 1.17 -12.96
N ILE A 304 12.39 0.48 -11.89
CA ILE A 304 13.73 0.57 -11.29
C ILE A 304 14.12 -0.78 -10.66
N TRP A 305 15.42 -1.05 -10.55
CA TRP A 305 15.92 -2.15 -9.73
C TRP A 305 15.75 -1.84 -8.24
N ALA A 306 15.22 -2.78 -7.46
CA ALA A 306 14.98 -2.58 -6.03
C ALA A 306 16.25 -2.13 -5.26
N GLN A 307 17.44 -2.62 -5.64
CA GLN A 307 18.71 -2.23 -5.01
C GLN A 307 19.20 -0.82 -5.39
N ASP A 308 18.65 -0.19 -6.43
CA ASP A 308 19.08 1.14 -6.88
C ASP A 308 18.30 2.27 -6.18
N ILE A 309 17.25 1.97 -5.41
CA ILE A 309 16.52 2.98 -4.66
C ILE A 309 17.34 3.48 -3.47
N ILE A 310 17.07 4.71 -3.04
CA ILE A 310 17.63 5.28 -1.82
C ILE A 310 16.48 5.50 -0.84
N SER A 311 16.54 4.84 0.30
CA SER A 311 15.59 5.01 1.39
C SER A 311 16.12 6.02 2.40
N TYR A 312 15.39 7.10 2.63
CA TYR A 312 15.78 8.09 3.64
C TYR A 312 15.18 7.75 5.02
N PRO A 313 15.96 7.91 6.10
CA PRO A 313 15.43 7.83 7.46
C PRO A 313 14.50 9.02 7.73
N THR A 314 13.51 8.84 8.59
CA THR A 314 12.51 9.88 8.93
C THR A 314 13.08 10.89 9.93
N GLU A 315 14.17 11.55 9.56
CA GLU A 315 14.94 12.48 10.39
C GLU A 315 15.30 13.75 9.62
N GLY A 316 15.48 14.87 10.33
CA GLY A 316 15.87 16.14 9.73
C GLY A 316 14.89 16.61 8.65
N GLU A 317 15.39 16.89 7.45
CA GLU A 317 14.58 17.35 6.32
C GLU A 317 13.54 16.31 5.84
N TRP A 318 13.75 15.03 6.14
CA TRP A 318 12.88 13.92 5.73
C TRP A 318 11.73 13.65 6.69
N GLN A 319 11.54 14.50 7.71
CA GLN A 319 10.36 14.46 8.60
C GLN A 319 9.13 15.16 8.00
N ARG A 320 9.31 15.90 6.90
CA ARG A 320 8.22 16.55 6.19
C ARG A 320 7.25 15.52 5.61
N ILE A 321 6.01 15.96 5.39
CA ILE A 321 4.92 15.15 4.87
C ILE A 321 4.53 15.71 3.51
N ALA A 322 4.38 14.83 2.51
CA ALA A 322 3.94 15.21 1.18
C ALA A 322 2.52 15.83 1.23
N PRO A 323 2.13 16.66 0.25
CA PRO A 323 0.79 17.22 0.16
C PRO A 323 -0.24 16.15 -0.28
N LEU A 324 -0.49 15.18 0.60
CA LEU A 324 -1.46 14.10 0.40
C LEU A 324 -2.85 14.70 0.20
N ARG A 325 -3.63 14.13 -0.73
CA ARG A 325 -5.05 14.47 -0.88
C ARG A 325 -5.86 13.54 -0.01
N ILE A 326 -6.58 14.11 0.95
CA ILE A 326 -7.45 13.38 1.88
C ILE A 326 -8.88 13.64 1.43
N MET A 327 -9.57 12.57 1.03
CA MET A 327 -10.98 12.59 0.67
C MET A 327 -11.78 11.97 1.80
N SER A 328 -12.78 12.71 2.29
CA SER A 328 -13.83 12.19 3.15
C SER A 328 -15.12 12.18 2.36
N TYR A 329 -15.91 11.11 2.48
CA TYR A 329 -17.21 11.01 1.84
C TYR A 329 -18.21 10.35 2.77
N ASP A 330 -19.49 10.63 2.53
CA ASP A 330 -20.62 10.07 3.25
C ASP A 330 -21.76 9.79 2.26
N ILE A 331 -22.58 8.78 2.55
CA ILE A 331 -23.64 8.32 1.66
C ILE A 331 -24.99 8.31 2.36
N GLU A 332 -26.05 8.61 1.62
CA GLU A 332 -27.41 8.54 2.11
C GLU A 332 -28.24 7.59 1.25
N CYS A 333 -29.07 6.77 1.91
CA CYS A 333 -29.92 5.78 1.26
C CYS A 333 -31.41 6.01 1.58
N ALA A 334 -32.28 5.71 0.61
CA ALA A 334 -33.73 5.79 0.82
C ALA A 334 -34.30 4.45 1.32
N GLY A 335 -34.29 4.24 2.64
CA GLY A 335 -34.75 3.00 3.28
C GLY A 335 -36.26 2.85 3.43
N ARG A 336 -36.72 1.59 3.43
CA ARG A 336 -38.11 1.22 3.81
C ARG A 336 -38.38 1.47 5.30
N LYS A 337 -39.60 1.90 5.63
CA LYS A 337 -39.99 2.28 7.00
C LYS A 337 -39.79 1.15 8.01
N GLY A 338 -38.98 1.41 9.04
CA GLY A 338 -38.74 0.48 10.15
C GLY A 338 -37.79 -0.67 9.79
N ILE A 339 -37.17 -0.62 8.62
CA ILE A 339 -36.22 -1.61 8.12
C ILE A 339 -34.88 -0.88 7.92
N PHE A 340 -33.79 -1.51 8.36
CA PHE A 340 -32.45 -0.98 8.08
C PHE A 340 -32.15 -1.15 6.58
N PRO A 341 -31.53 -0.16 5.90
CA PRO A 341 -31.27 -0.24 4.46
C PRO A 341 -30.54 -1.53 4.04
N GLU A 342 -31.06 -2.18 3.00
CA GLU A 342 -30.49 -3.37 2.37
C GLU A 342 -30.01 -3.01 0.95
N PRO A 343 -28.75 -3.30 0.57
CA PRO A 343 -28.19 -2.90 -0.73
C PRO A 343 -29.00 -3.38 -1.96
N GLU A 344 -29.72 -4.49 -1.83
CA GLU A 344 -30.54 -5.06 -2.89
C GLU A 344 -31.89 -4.33 -3.09
N HIS A 345 -32.30 -3.49 -2.14
CA HIS A 345 -33.65 -2.94 -2.08
C HIS A 345 -33.71 -1.42 -1.90
N ASP A 346 -32.77 -0.84 -1.19
CA ASP A 346 -32.82 0.55 -0.74
C ASP A 346 -31.71 1.36 -1.44
N PRO A 347 -32.04 2.21 -2.42
CA PRO A 347 -31.05 2.83 -3.31
C PRO A 347 -30.23 3.90 -2.60
N VAL A 348 -29.01 4.10 -3.07
CA VAL A 348 -28.18 5.26 -2.72
C VAL A 348 -28.76 6.49 -3.43
N ILE A 349 -29.05 7.53 -2.66
CA ILE A 349 -29.69 8.74 -3.16
C ILE A 349 -28.79 9.97 -3.09
N GLN A 350 -27.79 9.99 -2.21
CA GLN A 350 -26.81 11.08 -2.16
C GLN A 350 -25.43 10.55 -1.78
N ILE A 351 -24.40 11.15 -2.35
CA ILE A 351 -23.01 10.97 -1.94
C ILE A 351 -22.41 12.35 -1.76
N ALA A 352 -22.01 12.69 -0.55
CA ALA A 352 -21.30 13.92 -0.27
C ALA A 352 -19.81 13.62 -0.19
N SER A 353 -18.96 14.49 -0.74
CA SER A 353 -17.52 14.38 -0.63
C SER A 353 -16.82 15.72 -0.44
N MET A 354 -15.75 15.68 0.34
CA MET A 354 -14.86 16.82 0.56
C MET A 354 -13.41 16.36 0.42
N VAL A 355 -12.58 17.21 -0.19
CA VAL A 355 -11.15 16.93 -0.38
C VAL A 355 -10.30 18.08 0.13
N ILE A 356 -9.35 17.75 1.00
CA ILE A 356 -8.35 18.66 1.55
C ILE A 356 -6.94 18.16 1.20
N ARG A 357 -5.99 19.09 1.02
CA ARG A 357 -4.57 18.73 0.92
C ARG A 357 -3.94 18.80 2.31
N GLN A 358 -3.12 17.82 2.63
CA GLN A 358 -2.38 17.78 3.89
C GLN A 358 -1.58 19.08 4.07
N GLY A 359 -1.85 19.79 5.17
CA GLY A 359 -1.21 21.07 5.50
C GLY A 359 -2.02 22.32 5.11
N ASP A 360 -3.02 22.20 4.24
CA ASP A 360 -3.94 23.30 3.93
C ASP A 360 -4.93 23.53 5.08
N LYS A 361 -5.43 24.77 5.19
CA LYS A 361 -6.44 25.16 6.20
C LYS A 361 -7.87 24.87 5.78
N GLU A 362 -8.14 24.88 4.48
CA GLU A 362 -9.47 24.77 3.91
C GLU A 362 -9.49 23.71 2.82
N GLU A 363 -10.61 23.03 2.71
CA GLU A 363 -10.91 22.11 1.61
C GLU A 363 -11.00 22.84 0.26
N PHE A 364 -10.49 22.21 -0.79
CA PHE A 364 -10.51 22.78 -2.14
C PHE A 364 -11.59 22.14 -3.03
N ILE A 365 -12.16 21.01 -2.60
CA ILE A 365 -13.30 20.35 -3.24
C ILE A 365 -14.38 20.10 -2.20
N LYS A 366 -15.60 20.53 -2.52
CA LYS A 366 -16.85 20.22 -1.82
C LYS A 366 -17.87 19.86 -2.86
N THR A 367 -18.38 18.65 -2.83
CA THR A 367 -19.30 18.13 -3.84
C THR A 367 -20.39 17.30 -3.20
N VAL A 368 -21.59 17.37 -3.77
CA VAL A 368 -22.68 16.46 -3.44
C VAL A 368 -23.29 15.93 -4.73
N PHE A 369 -23.27 14.62 -4.88
CA PHE A 369 -23.93 13.88 -5.94
C PHE A 369 -25.33 13.51 -5.43
N THR A 370 -26.37 13.78 -6.20
CA THR A 370 -27.76 13.56 -5.77
C THR A 370 -28.55 12.82 -6.85
N LEU A 371 -29.40 11.91 -6.42
CA LEU A 371 -30.39 11.26 -7.28
C LEU A 371 -31.61 12.16 -7.40
N GLY A 372 -31.91 12.59 -8.62
CA GLY A 372 -32.91 13.61 -8.89
C GLY A 372 -32.34 15.03 -8.79
N THR A 373 -33.21 16.00 -8.54
CA THR A 373 -32.85 17.42 -8.51
C THR A 373 -32.54 17.89 -7.09
N CYS A 374 -31.62 18.83 -6.94
CA CYS A 374 -31.23 19.43 -5.68
C CYS A 374 -31.04 20.94 -5.83
N ALA A 375 -31.50 21.72 -4.85
CA ALA A 375 -31.27 23.16 -4.85
C ALA A 375 -29.76 23.47 -4.73
N ASN A 376 -29.32 24.57 -5.35
CA ASN A 376 -27.92 25.00 -5.27
C ASN A 376 -27.51 25.29 -3.82
N ILE A 377 -26.31 24.84 -3.43
CA ILE A 377 -25.74 25.04 -2.10
C ILE A 377 -24.48 25.90 -2.25
N ALA A 378 -24.45 27.04 -1.55
CA ALA A 378 -23.36 28.00 -1.66
C ALA A 378 -21.99 27.35 -1.34
N GLY A 379 -21.04 27.45 -2.28
CA GLY A 379 -19.69 26.91 -2.12
C GLY A 379 -19.56 25.40 -2.29
N VAL A 380 -20.61 24.69 -2.73
CA VAL A 380 -20.62 23.24 -2.97
C VAL A 380 -20.99 22.97 -4.43
N GLY A 381 -20.25 22.07 -5.08
CA GLY A 381 -20.62 21.55 -6.40
C GLY A 381 -21.76 20.55 -6.28
N VAL A 382 -22.97 20.93 -6.69
CA VAL A 382 -24.14 20.04 -6.72
C VAL A 382 -24.17 19.34 -8.08
N ILE A 383 -24.11 18.01 -8.08
CA ILE A 383 -24.16 17.16 -9.28
C ILE A 383 -25.45 16.34 -9.22
N GLU A 384 -26.39 16.68 -10.09
CA GLU A 384 -27.69 16.02 -10.21
C GLU A 384 -27.61 14.86 -11.20
N CYS A 385 -28.02 13.66 -10.77
CA CYS A 385 -28.02 12.45 -11.59
C CYS A 385 -29.46 11.94 -11.73
N LYS A 386 -29.83 11.48 -12.93
CA LYS A 386 -31.19 10.99 -13.20
C LYS A 386 -31.41 9.58 -12.68
N THR A 387 -30.34 8.79 -12.59
CA THR A 387 -30.38 7.40 -12.17
C THR A 387 -29.29 7.12 -11.14
N GLU A 388 -29.51 6.13 -10.27
CA GLU A 388 -28.51 5.68 -9.31
C GLU A 388 -27.24 5.18 -10.03
N HIS A 389 -27.39 4.56 -11.20
CA HIS A 389 -26.26 4.11 -12.00
C HIS A 389 -25.35 5.27 -12.43
N GLU A 390 -25.94 6.33 -12.96
CA GLU A 390 -25.21 7.55 -13.32
C GLU A 390 -24.52 8.16 -12.09
N LEU A 391 -25.22 8.23 -10.95
CA LEU A 391 -24.67 8.73 -9.69
C LEU A 391 -23.41 7.97 -9.28
N LEU A 392 -23.43 6.64 -9.37
CA LEU A 392 -22.29 5.77 -9.01
C LEU A 392 -21.16 5.79 -10.06
N GLU A 393 -21.45 6.15 -11.30
CA GLU A 393 -20.45 6.26 -12.36
C GLU A 393 -19.66 7.57 -12.28
N VAL A 394 -20.33 8.67 -11.90
CA VAL A 394 -19.72 10.01 -11.88
C VAL A 394 -19.12 10.41 -10.53
N CYS A 395 -19.53 9.76 -9.42
CA CYS A 395 -18.96 10.01 -8.10
C CYS A 395 -17.53 9.50 -7.97
#